data_AF-A0A939I3Q9-F1
#
_entry.id   AF-A0A939I3Q9-F1
#
_cell.length_a   1.000
_cell.length_b   1.000
_cell.length_c   1.000
_cell.angle_alpha   90.00
_cell.angle_beta   90.00
_cell.angle_gamma   90.00
#
_symmetry.space_group_name_H-M   'P 1'
#
loop_
_entity.id
_entity.type
_entity.pdbx_description
1 polymer ?
#
loop_
_entity_poly.entity_id
_entity_poly.type
_entity_poly.pdbx_seq_one_letter_code
_entity_poly.pdbx_strand_id
1 'polypeptide(L)' 'MIPPPAQRAMAERAGARTAEVPAGHAVHVSRPDEAADFIRQAAEH' A
#
# COMPACT_ATOMS: atom_id res chain seq x y z
N MET A 1 4.36 11.98 -6.80
CA MET A 1 3.35 11.16 -6.11
C MET A 1 2.37 10.62 -7.13
N ILE A 2 2.16 9.30 -7.18
CA ILE A 2 1.18 8.70 -8.09
C ILE A 2 -0.22 8.98 -7.53
N PRO A 3 -1.18 9.54 -8.30
CA PRO A 3 -2.53 9.78 -7.80
C PRO A 3 -3.25 8.48 -7.40
N PRO A 4 -4.13 8.51 -6.37
CA PRO A 4 -4.83 7.29 -5.92
C PRO A 4 -5.58 6.53 -7.02
N PRO A 5 -6.31 7.17 -7.97
CA PRO A 5 -6.96 6.43 -9.06
C PRO A 5 -5.97 5.66 -9.94
N ALA A 6 -4.79 6.22 -10.20
CA ALA A 6 -3.75 5.55 -10.97
C ALA A 6 -3.11 4.39 -10.19
N GLN A 7 -2.92 4.54 -8.87
CA GLN A 7 -2.46 3.44 -8.01
C GLN A 7 -3.42 2.23 -8.06
N ARG A 8 -4.74 2.49 -7.93
CA ARG A 8 -5.78 1.43 -8.02
C ARG A 8 -5.76 0.71 -9.36
N ALA A 9 -5.71 1.45 -10.47
CA ALA A 9 -5.66 0.86 -11.82
C ALA A 9 -4.41 0.01 -12.05
N MET A 10 -3.25 0.41 -11.51
CA MET A 10 -2.03 -0.41 -11.58
C MET A 10 -2.16 -1.69 -10.74
N ALA A 11 -2.73 -1.61 -9.54
CA ALA A 11 -2.92 -2.77 -8.69
C ALA A 11 -3.91 -3.78 -9.29
N GLU A 12 -5.01 -3.30 -9.88
CA GLU A 12 -5.99 -4.12 -10.58
C GLU A 12 -5.34 -4.89 -11.75
N ARG A 13 -4.56 -4.19 -12.59
CA ARG A 13 -3.82 -4.81 -13.69
C ARG A 13 -2.83 -5.88 -13.23
N ALA A 14 -2.29 -5.74 -12.03
CA ALA A 14 -1.35 -6.69 -11.44
C ALA A 14 -2.04 -7.85 -10.70
N GLY A 15 -3.37 -7.82 -10.54
CA GLY A 15 -4.08 -8.78 -9.68
C GLY A 15 -3.67 -8.72 -8.21
N ALA A 16 -3.20 -7.56 -7.74
CA ALA A 16 -2.62 -7.40 -6.41
C ALA A 16 -3.69 -7.24 -5.33
N ARG A 17 -3.44 -7.82 -4.14
CA ARG A 17 -4.16 -7.44 -2.92
C ARG A 17 -3.71 -6.06 -2.46
N THR A 18 -4.66 -5.19 -2.11
CA THR A 18 -4.37 -3.80 -1.74
C THR A 18 -4.89 -3.45 -0.34
N ALA A 19 -4.23 -2.47 0.28
CA ALA A 19 -4.67 -1.77 1.48
C ALA A 19 -4.45 -0.26 1.26
N GLU A 20 -5.35 0.58 1.77
CA GLU A 20 -5.24 2.05 1.65
C GLU A 20 -4.87 2.70 2.98
N VAL A 21 -3.81 3.51 2.96
CA VAL A 21 -3.30 4.23 4.13
C VAL A 21 -3.30 5.74 3.81
N PRO A 22 -3.99 6.58 4.60
CA PRO A 22 -3.97 8.04 4.41
C PRO A 22 -2.59 8.62 4.75
N ALA A 23 -1.72 8.74 3.75
CA ALA A 23 -0.35 9.24 3.92
C ALA A 23 0.13 10.10 2.73
N GLY A 24 1.19 10.87 2.97
CA GLY A 24 1.90 11.64 1.95
C GLY A 24 2.89 10.78 1.16
N HIS A 25 4.03 11.36 0.76
CA HIS A 25 4.95 10.67 -0.16
C HIS A 25 5.62 9.42 0.38
N ALA A 26 6.00 9.43 1.66
CA ALA A 26 6.79 8.38 2.28
C ALA A 26 6.00 7.69 3.40
N VAL A 27 5.03 6.84 3.01
CA VAL A 27 4.17 6.12 3.98
C VAL A 27 4.96 5.25 4.96
N HIS A 28 6.06 4.62 4.53
CA HIS A 28 6.91 3.81 5.42
C HIS A 28 7.69 4.64 6.46
N VAL A 29 7.77 5.97 6.27
CA VAL A 29 8.38 6.89 7.25
C VAL A 29 7.30 7.48 8.17
N SER A 30 6.16 7.90 7.60
CA SER A 30 5.10 8.56 8.37
C SER A 30 4.16 7.59 9.10
N ARG A 31 4.01 6.36 8.60
CA ARG A 31 3.17 5.28 9.14
C ARG A 31 3.95 3.94 9.13
N PRO A 32 5.07 3.85 9.85
CA PRO A 32 5.94 2.67 9.81
C PRO A 32 5.23 1.40 10.30
N ASP A 33 4.38 1.50 11.33
CA ASP A 33 3.66 0.36 11.89
C ASP A 33 2.66 -0.23 10.90
N GLU A 34 1.87 0.62 10.22
CA GLU A 34 0.90 0.19 9.19
C GLU A 34 1.60 -0.49 8.01
N ALA A 35 2.77 0.00 7.60
CA ALA A 35 3.58 -0.62 6.56
C ALA A 35 4.12 -1.99 6.99
N ALA A 36 4.63 -2.10 8.22
CA ALA A 36 5.13 -3.37 8.77
C ALA A 36 4.02 -4.41 8.95
N ASP A 37 2.85 -3.99 9.44
CA ASP A 37 1.66 -4.84 9.58
C ASP A 37 1.20 -5.38 8.22
N PHE A 38 1.16 -4.53 7.19
CA PHE A 38 0.80 -4.95 5.83
C PHE A 38 1.75 -6.02 5.28
N ILE A 39 3.07 -5.86 5.48
CA ILE A 39 4.07 -6.84 5.05
C ILE A 39 3.90 -8.16 5.82
N ARG A 40 3.67 -8.11 7.14
CA ARG A 40 3.45 -9.32 7.94
C ARG A 40 2.22 -10.09 7.46
N GLN A 41 1.11 -9.40 7.27
CA GLN A 41 -0.12 -10.00 6.72
C GLN A 41 0.13 -10.64 5.37
N ALA A 42 0.91 -10.00 4.49
CA ALA A 42 1.24 -10.57 3.19
C ALA A 42 2.13 -11.82 3.26
N ALA A 43 2.98 -11.95 4.29
CA ALA A 43 3.88 -13.09 4.47
C ALA A 43 3.22 -14.32 5.14
N GLU A 44 2.11 -14.12 5.84
CA GLU A 44 1.33 -15.18 6.50
C GLU A 44 0.36 -15.90 5.55
N HIS A 45 0.24 -15.44 4.30
CA HIS A 45 -0.58 -16.01 3.23
C HIS A 45 0.27 -16.64 2.12
#